data_AF-A0AAJ8M333-F1
#
_entry.id   AF-A0AAJ8M333-F1
#
_cell.length_a   1.000
_cell.length_b   1.000
_cell.length_c   1.000
_cell.angle_alpha   90.00
_cell.angle_beta   90.00
_cell.angle_gamma   90.00
#
_symmetry.space_group_name_H-M   'P 1'
#
loop_
_entity.id
_entity.type
_entity.pdbx_description
1 polymer ?
#
loop_
_entity_poly.entity_id
_entity_poly.type
_entity_poly.pdbx_seq_one_letter_code
_entity_poly.pdbx_strand_id
1 'polypeptide(L)'
;MPIATRTLSTDSPIKAPRSTSPHPVITSEQNLLRLKAHLRNLPTPLLKHVHLSKVRREDPNLYFSALRDDLINLAPIVYTPTVGEGCQKYSQIYSGPEGLYLSIKDQDRIPEILQEYASSLSSLPQILVVTDGSRILGLGDLGIGGMGISVGKLNLYVAGGGVNPHGCLPVVLE
;
A
#
# COMPACT_ATOMS: atom_id res chain seq x y z
N MET A 1 21.42 63.42 13.16
CA MET A 1 21.18 62.00 12.84
C MET A 1 20.59 61.31 14.06
N PRO A 2 19.29 61.00 14.10
CA PRO A 2 18.74 60.06 15.06
C PRO A 2 18.57 58.67 14.41
N ILE A 3 18.96 57.63 15.17
CA ILE A 3 18.88 56.22 14.79
C ILE A 3 17.42 55.77 14.94
N ALA A 4 16.82 55.25 13.87
CA ALA A 4 15.46 54.71 13.86
C ALA A 4 15.43 53.35 14.57
N THR A 5 14.80 53.31 15.75
CA THR A 5 14.50 52.07 16.47
C THR A 5 13.37 51.34 15.74
N ARG A 6 13.72 50.27 15.01
CA ARG A 6 12.76 49.39 14.33
C ARG A 6 12.04 48.55 15.38
N THR A 7 10.80 48.90 15.69
CA THR A 7 9.91 48.09 16.52
C THR A 7 9.66 46.75 15.81
N LEU A 8 10.02 45.66 16.51
CA LEU A 8 9.72 44.29 16.09
C LEU A 8 8.19 44.13 16.04
N SER A 9 7.65 43.94 14.83
CA SER A 9 6.27 43.52 14.65
C SER A 9 6.10 42.15 15.30
N THR A 10 5.18 42.06 16.25
CA THR A 10 4.76 40.81 16.87
C THR A 10 4.21 39.87 15.79
N ASP A 11 4.98 38.84 15.46
CA ASP A 11 4.52 37.73 14.63
C ASP A 11 3.25 37.16 15.27
N SER A 12 2.14 37.37 14.58
CA SER A 12 0.87 36.74 14.91
C SER A 12 1.02 35.25 14.59
N PRO A 13 0.76 34.32 15.53
CA PRO A 13 0.85 32.90 15.21
C PRO A 13 -0.20 32.61 14.14
N ILE A 14 0.25 32.14 12.97
CA ILE A 14 -0.61 31.68 11.88
C ILE A 14 -1.48 30.56 12.46
N LYS A 15 -2.71 30.91 12.81
CA LYS A 15 -3.67 30.00 13.43
C LYS A 15 -4.16 29.08 12.31
N ALA A 16 -3.62 27.86 12.25
CA ALA A 16 -4.10 26.85 11.33
C ALA A 16 -5.64 26.73 11.47
N PRO A 17 -6.40 26.73 10.36
CA PRO A 17 -7.86 26.75 10.42
C PRO A 17 -8.35 25.53 11.21
N ARG A 18 -9.16 25.77 12.25
CA ARG A 18 -9.85 24.69 12.98
C ARG A 18 -10.72 23.94 11.98
N SER A 19 -10.53 22.62 11.92
CA SER A 19 -11.43 21.72 11.19
C SER A 19 -12.89 22.01 11.59
N THR A 20 -13.79 22.03 10.61
CA THR A 20 -15.24 22.19 10.81
C THR A 20 -15.88 20.96 11.45
N SER A 21 -15.11 19.88 11.63
CA SER A 21 -15.54 18.70 12.35
C SER A 21 -15.61 18.97 13.86
N PRO A 22 -16.67 18.51 14.56
CA PRO A 22 -16.71 18.53 16.01
C PRO A 22 -15.69 17.58 16.65
N HIS A 23 -15.01 16.76 15.84
CA HIS A 23 -14.03 15.78 16.31
C HIS A 23 -12.60 16.35 16.36
N PRO A 24 -11.75 15.84 17.28
CA PRO A 24 -10.35 16.21 17.32
C PRO A 24 -9.66 16.00 15.97
N VAL A 25 -8.82 16.95 15.56
CA VAL A 25 -7.96 16.78 14.39
C VAL A 25 -6.92 15.72 14.72
N ILE A 26 -6.93 14.62 13.97
CA ILE A 26 -5.98 13.52 14.14
C ILE A 26 -4.78 13.76 13.22
N THR A 27 -3.57 13.68 13.78
CA THR A 27 -2.33 13.83 13.00
C THR A 27 -1.91 12.49 12.35
N SER A 28 -1.12 12.56 11.28
CA SER A 28 -0.55 11.37 10.64
C SER A 28 0.30 10.54 11.62
N GLU A 29 1.03 11.20 12.52
CA GLU A 29 1.81 10.55 13.58
C GLU A 29 0.91 9.78 14.55
N GLN A 30 -0.23 10.37 14.97
CA GLN A 30 -1.19 9.68 15.81
C GLN A 30 -1.81 8.46 15.12
N ASN A 31 -2.10 8.56 13.82
CA ASN A 31 -2.58 7.42 13.03
C ASN A 31 -1.53 6.31 12.93
N LEU A 32 -0.26 6.67 12.74
CA LEU A 32 0.84 5.70 12.73
C LEU A 32 0.97 5.00 14.09
N LEU A 33 0.94 5.75 15.20
CA LEU A 33 0.99 5.17 16.54
C LEU A 33 -0.19 4.21 16.82
N ARG A 34 -1.41 4.58 16.39
CA ARG A 34 -2.60 3.74 16.51
C ARG A 34 -2.48 2.46 15.69
N LEU A 35 -2.02 2.56 14.44
CA LEU A 35 -1.79 1.42 13.58
C LEU A 35 -0.77 0.46 14.22
N LYS A 36 0.39 0.96 14.67
CA LYS A 36 1.40 0.14 15.35
C LYS A 36 0.85 -0.53 16.60
N ALA A 37 0.06 0.19 17.41
CA ALA A 37 -0.58 -0.38 18.59
C ALA A 37 -1.59 -1.49 18.23
N HIS A 38 -2.40 -1.30 17.19
CA HIS A 38 -3.33 -2.30 16.71
C HIS A 38 -2.60 -3.56 16.20
N LEU A 39 -1.55 -3.38 15.39
CA LEU A 39 -0.75 -4.49 14.86
C LEU A 39 -0.09 -5.32 15.97
N ARG A 40 0.30 -4.72 17.09
CA ARG A 40 0.83 -5.45 18.26
C ARG A 40 -0.21 -6.37 18.90
N ASN A 41 -1.48 -6.00 18.86
CA ASN A 41 -2.57 -6.75 19.47
C ASN A 41 -3.15 -7.86 18.56
N LEU A 42 -2.78 -7.89 17.28
CA LEU A 42 -3.21 -8.96 16.37
C LEU A 42 -2.39 -10.23 16.64
N PRO A 43 -3.05 -11.39 16.84
CA PRO A 43 -2.40 -12.57 17.40
C PRO A 43 -1.52 -13.32 16.40
N THR A 44 -1.78 -13.19 15.09
CA THR A 44 -1.04 -13.93 14.06
C THR A 44 -0.43 -13.00 13.01
N PRO A 45 0.70 -13.38 12.39
CA PRO A 45 1.26 -12.65 11.26
C PRO A 45 0.26 -12.48 10.11
N LEU A 46 -0.53 -13.52 9.79
CA LEU A 46 -1.54 -13.46 8.74
C LEU A 46 -2.61 -12.39 9.02
N LEU A 47 -3.09 -12.26 10.27
CA LEU A 47 -4.06 -11.21 10.59
C LEU A 47 -3.45 -9.81 10.47
N LYS A 48 -2.17 -9.64 10.84
CA LYS A 48 -1.44 -8.38 10.60
C LYS A 48 -1.33 -8.10 9.11
N HIS A 49 -1.01 -9.11 8.29
CA HIS A 49 -0.95 -9.01 6.84
C HIS A 49 -2.29 -8.57 6.24
N VAL A 50 -3.38 -9.23 6.61
CA VAL A 50 -4.75 -8.87 6.15
C VAL A 50 -5.10 -7.44 6.56
N HIS A 51 -4.81 -7.06 7.80
CA HIS A 51 -5.06 -5.70 8.28
C HIS A 51 -4.25 -4.66 7.50
N LEU A 52 -2.96 -4.92 7.29
CA LEU A 52 -2.07 -4.05 6.50
C LEU A 52 -2.52 -3.93 5.04
N SER A 53 -3.00 -5.01 4.43
CA SER A 53 -3.59 -4.97 3.08
C SER A 53 -4.84 -4.09 3.02
N LYS A 54 -5.71 -4.15 4.05
CA LYS A 54 -6.84 -3.23 4.17
C LYS A 54 -6.37 -1.77 4.27
N VAL A 55 -5.42 -1.48 5.16
CA VAL A 55 -4.87 -0.13 5.34
C VAL A 55 -4.24 0.37 4.04
N ARG A 56 -3.50 -0.46 3.30
CA ARG A 56 -2.91 -0.07 2.01
C ARG A 56 -3.96 0.39 0.99
N ARG A 57 -5.14 -0.25 0.95
CA ARG A 57 -6.22 0.14 0.04
C ARG A 57 -6.93 1.41 0.48
N GLU A 58 -7.12 1.60 1.78
CA GLU A 58 -7.87 2.74 2.33
C GLU A 58 -7.01 4.00 2.48
N ASP A 59 -5.78 3.85 2.94
CA ASP A 59 -4.80 4.92 3.16
C ASP A 59 -3.38 4.43 2.81
N PRO A 60 -3.01 4.46 1.52
CA PRO A 60 -1.66 4.10 1.07
C PRO A 60 -0.55 4.92 1.77
N ASN A 61 -0.82 6.18 2.12
CA ASN A 61 0.16 7.05 2.76
C ASN A 61 0.47 6.55 4.18
N LEU A 62 -0.55 6.18 4.96
CA LEU A 62 -0.36 5.58 6.28
C LEU A 62 0.37 4.23 6.17
N TYR A 63 -0.02 3.38 5.22
CA TYR A 63 0.63 2.09 4.97
C TYR A 63 2.14 2.24 4.69
N PHE A 64 2.51 3.08 3.72
CA PHE A 64 3.91 3.28 3.37
C PHE A 64 4.68 4.10 4.42
N SER A 65 4.00 4.92 5.23
CA SER A 65 4.63 5.55 6.39
C SER A 65 4.96 4.52 7.47
N ALA A 66 4.08 3.55 7.72
CA ALA A 66 4.35 2.46 8.66
C ALA A 66 5.51 1.58 8.18
N LEU A 67 5.54 1.21 6.90
CA LEU A 67 6.64 0.42 6.34
C LEU A 67 7.98 1.15 6.40
N ARG A 68 8.03 2.46 6.16
CA ARG A 68 9.27 3.24 6.27
C ARG A 68 9.75 3.41 7.70
N ASP A 69 8.82 3.56 8.64
CA ASP A 69 9.11 3.72 10.07
C ASP A 69 9.66 2.43 10.71
N ASP A 70 9.20 1.25 10.27
CA ASP A 70 9.62 -0.04 10.84
C ASP A 70 9.71 -1.16 9.80
N LEU A 71 10.54 -0.96 8.78
CA LEU A 71 10.68 -1.93 7.68
C LEU A 71 11.18 -3.28 8.17
N ILE A 72 12.10 -3.30 9.13
CA ILE A 72 12.73 -4.54 9.63
C ILE A 72 11.68 -5.49 10.21
N ASN A 73 10.74 -4.98 11.01
CA ASN A 73 9.71 -5.83 11.63
C ASN A 73 8.49 -6.04 10.72
N LEU A 74 8.18 -5.11 9.81
CA LEU A 74 7.00 -5.23 8.95
C LEU A 74 7.28 -5.97 7.63
N ALA A 75 8.50 -5.96 7.11
CA ALA A 75 8.88 -6.74 5.92
C ALA A 75 8.48 -8.22 6.01
N PRO A 76 8.73 -8.97 7.11
CA PRO A 76 8.30 -10.36 7.20
C PRO A 76 6.78 -10.57 7.30
N ILE A 77 6.01 -9.50 7.56
CA ILE A 77 4.54 -9.51 7.59
C ILE A 77 3.96 -9.24 6.20
N VAL A 78 4.51 -8.26 5.47
CA VAL A 78 4.00 -7.89 4.13
C VAL A 78 4.62 -8.69 2.99
N TYR A 79 5.73 -9.39 3.26
CA TYR A 79 6.40 -10.28 2.33
C TYR A 79 6.70 -11.65 2.99
N THR A 80 7.80 -12.30 2.66
CA THR A 80 8.14 -13.62 3.17
C THR A 80 8.49 -13.61 4.66
N PRO A 81 8.00 -14.56 5.47
CA PRO A 81 7.26 -15.76 5.05
C PRO A 81 5.73 -15.58 4.96
N THR A 82 5.15 -14.54 5.57
CA THR A 82 3.70 -14.41 5.76
C THR A 82 2.92 -14.31 4.46
N VAL A 83 3.47 -13.67 3.42
CA VAL A 83 2.85 -13.59 2.08
C VAL A 83 2.60 -14.98 1.49
N GLY A 84 3.43 -15.97 1.81
CA GLY A 84 3.24 -17.35 1.34
C GLY A 84 1.95 -17.96 1.90
N GLU A 85 1.70 -17.80 3.20
CA GLU A 85 0.44 -18.19 3.82
C GLU A 85 -0.74 -17.40 3.25
N GLY A 86 -0.54 -16.09 2.99
CA GLY A 86 -1.52 -15.23 2.33
C GLY A 86 -1.91 -15.73 0.93
N CYS A 87 -0.94 -16.16 0.13
CA CYS A 87 -1.18 -16.76 -1.19
C CYS A 87 -1.94 -18.09 -1.08
N GLN A 88 -1.58 -18.96 -0.12
CA GLN A 88 -2.28 -20.24 0.08
C GLN A 88 -3.73 -20.06 0.51
N LYS A 89 -4.02 -19.02 1.30
CA LYS A 89 -5.35 -18.70 1.82
C LYS A 89 -6.05 -17.58 1.06
N TYR A 90 -5.57 -17.23 -0.15
CA TYR A 90 -5.96 -16.02 -0.86
C TYR A 90 -7.48 -15.88 -1.00
N SER A 91 -8.17 -16.94 -1.43
CA SER A 91 -9.63 -16.95 -1.58
C SER A 91 -10.38 -16.76 -0.25
N GLN A 92 -9.81 -17.19 0.88
CA GLN A 92 -10.44 -17.08 2.20
C GLN A 92 -10.28 -15.67 2.79
N ILE A 93 -9.16 -15.01 2.51
CA ILE A 93 -8.83 -13.68 3.04
C ILE A 93 -9.12 -12.55 2.05
N TYR A 94 -9.68 -12.87 0.89
CA TYR A 94 -9.95 -11.93 -0.19
C TYR A 94 -10.84 -10.78 0.30
N SER A 95 -10.41 -9.55 0.04
CA SER A 95 -11.11 -8.33 0.49
C SER A 95 -11.34 -7.31 -0.62
N GLY A 96 -11.04 -7.67 -1.86
CA GLY A 96 -11.19 -6.82 -3.04
C GLY A 96 -10.06 -7.00 -4.04
N PRO A 97 -10.21 -6.46 -5.26
CA PRO A 97 -9.17 -6.51 -6.28
C PRO A 97 -7.97 -5.64 -5.88
N GLU A 98 -6.77 -6.10 -6.24
CA GLU A 98 -5.50 -5.46 -5.87
C GLU A 98 -4.70 -4.97 -7.08
N GLY A 99 -5.16 -5.31 -8.29
CA GLY A 99 -4.46 -5.06 -9.55
C GLY A 99 -5.24 -5.64 -10.73
N LEU A 100 -4.51 -6.00 -11.78
CA LEU A 100 -5.08 -6.56 -13.00
C LEU A 100 -5.04 -8.09 -12.96
N TYR A 101 -6.16 -8.71 -13.33
CA TYR A 101 -6.30 -10.15 -13.45
C TYR A 101 -6.61 -10.44 -14.91
N LEU A 102 -5.75 -11.20 -15.59
CA LEU A 102 -5.90 -11.53 -17.01
C LEU A 102 -5.98 -13.04 -17.15
N SER A 103 -7.08 -13.54 -17.70
CA SER A 103 -7.22 -14.95 -17.97
C SER A 103 -6.72 -15.31 -19.37
N ILE A 104 -6.38 -16.59 -19.61
CA ILE A 104 -6.19 -17.12 -20.97
C ILE A 104 -7.40 -16.84 -21.89
N LYS A 105 -8.60 -16.73 -21.33
CA LYS A 105 -9.82 -16.38 -22.06
C LYS A 105 -9.81 -14.95 -22.61
N ASP A 106 -8.95 -14.10 -22.07
CA ASP A 106 -8.83 -12.69 -22.44
C ASP A 106 -7.79 -12.46 -23.53
N GLN A 107 -7.07 -13.50 -24.00
CA GLN A 107 -5.88 -13.37 -24.86
C GLN A 107 -6.07 -12.45 -26.07
N ASP A 108 -7.23 -12.55 -26.73
CA ASP A 108 -7.54 -11.81 -27.96
C ASP A 108 -8.01 -10.37 -27.66
N ARG A 109 -8.34 -10.09 -26.40
CA ARG A 109 -8.88 -8.81 -25.90
C ARG A 109 -7.91 -8.07 -24.98
N ILE A 110 -6.71 -8.60 -24.72
CA ILE A 110 -5.70 -7.96 -23.86
C ILE A 110 -5.48 -6.48 -24.25
N PRO A 111 -5.32 -6.10 -25.53
CA PRO A 111 -5.14 -4.69 -25.88
C PRO A 111 -6.29 -3.79 -25.42
N GLU A 112 -7.53 -4.26 -25.56
CA GLU A 112 -8.75 -3.55 -25.16
C GLU A 112 -8.81 -3.42 -23.63
N ILE A 113 -8.59 -4.52 -22.92
CA ILE A 113 -8.61 -4.57 -21.44
C ILE A 113 -7.56 -3.63 -20.86
N LEU A 114 -6.34 -3.64 -21.42
CA LEU A 114 -5.27 -2.75 -20.97
C LEU A 114 -5.62 -1.28 -21.24
N GLN A 115 -6.26 -0.97 -22.36
CA GLN A 115 -6.66 0.40 -22.69
C GLN A 115 -7.81 0.88 -21.79
N GLU A 116 -8.81 0.05 -21.52
CA GLU A 116 -9.88 0.33 -20.58
C GLU A 116 -9.33 0.52 -19.17
N TYR A 117 -8.46 -0.38 -18.71
CA TYR A 117 -7.83 -0.29 -17.40
C TYR A 117 -6.99 0.98 -17.28
N ALA A 118 -6.14 1.29 -18.26
CA ALA A 118 -5.34 2.51 -18.27
C ALA A 118 -6.20 3.79 -18.22
N SER A 119 -7.37 3.79 -18.87
CA SER A 119 -8.32 4.91 -18.85
C SER A 119 -8.99 5.10 -17.48
N SER A 120 -9.03 4.06 -16.65
CA SER A 120 -9.55 4.13 -15.28
C SER A 120 -8.52 4.64 -14.25
N LEU A 121 -7.24 4.66 -14.60
CA LEU A 121 -6.16 5.04 -13.70
C LEU A 121 -5.97 6.57 -13.68
N SER A 122 -5.67 7.11 -12.50
CA SER A 122 -5.26 8.52 -12.36
C SER A 122 -3.88 8.81 -12.94
N SER A 123 -3.05 7.78 -13.12
CA SER A 123 -1.70 7.88 -13.65
C SER A 123 -1.27 6.58 -14.31
N LEU A 124 -0.48 6.67 -15.37
CA LEU A 124 0.07 5.49 -16.03
C LEU A 124 1.04 4.73 -15.11
N PRO A 125 0.98 3.39 -15.06
CA PRO A 125 1.94 2.58 -14.33
C PRO A 125 3.37 2.78 -14.86
N GLN A 126 4.33 2.88 -13.96
CA GLN A 126 5.77 2.96 -14.23
C GLN A 126 6.45 1.60 -14.06
N ILE A 127 5.89 0.75 -13.20
CA ILE A 127 6.39 -0.59 -12.93
C ILE A 127 5.23 -1.59 -12.85
N LEU A 128 5.47 -2.76 -13.42
CA LEU A 128 4.58 -3.91 -13.34
C LEU A 128 5.33 -5.07 -12.68
N VAL A 129 4.62 -5.82 -11.85
CA VAL A 129 5.07 -7.14 -11.41
C VAL A 129 3.99 -8.13 -11.82
N VAL A 130 4.40 -9.11 -12.62
CA VAL A 130 3.52 -10.10 -13.23
C VAL A 130 3.90 -11.49 -12.71
N THR A 131 2.90 -12.31 -12.43
CA THR A 131 3.06 -13.73 -12.10
C THR A 131 1.92 -14.53 -12.72
N ASP A 132 2.19 -15.78 -13.08
CA ASP A 132 1.19 -16.77 -13.50
C ASP A 132 0.75 -17.67 -12.33
N GLY A 133 1.29 -17.47 -11.12
CA GLY A 133 0.94 -18.29 -9.96
C GLY A 133 1.55 -19.69 -9.92
N SER A 134 2.22 -20.15 -10.99
CA SER A 134 2.61 -21.56 -11.17
C SER A 134 3.72 -22.03 -10.22
N ARG A 135 4.52 -21.11 -9.69
CA ARG A 135 5.58 -21.40 -8.71
C ARG A 135 5.74 -20.29 -7.68
N ILE A 136 4.87 -20.29 -6.68
CA ILE A 136 4.93 -19.35 -5.56
C ILE A 136 5.91 -19.85 -4.51
N LEU A 137 7.08 -19.19 -4.45
CA LEU A 137 8.14 -19.50 -3.49
C LEU A 137 8.52 -21.00 -3.54
N GLY A 138 8.45 -21.71 -2.41
CA GLY A 138 8.56 -23.17 -2.32
C GLY A 138 7.21 -23.88 -2.14
N LEU A 139 6.09 -23.19 -2.41
CA LEU A 139 4.73 -23.68 -2.14
C LEU A 139 4.06 -24.33 -3.35
N GLY A 140 4.68 -24.23 -4.54
CA GLY A 140 4.16 -24.78 -5.77
C GLY A 140 3.16 -23.84 -6.46
N ASP A 141 2.23 -24.44 -7.19
CA ASP A 141 1.20 -23.73 -7.96
C ASP A 141 0.06 -23.28 -7.04
N LEU A 142 -0.21 -21.97 -7.03
CA LEU A 142 -1.32 -21.35 -6.30
C LEU A 142 -2.25 -20.53 -7.22
N GLY A 143 -2.06 -20.60 -8.55
CA GLY A 143 -2.85 -19.87 -9.55
C GLY A 143 -3.05 -18.40 -9.20
N ILE A 144 -4.32 -17.94 -9.21
CA ILE A 144 -4.71 -16.56 -8.87
C ILE A 144 -4.20 -16.09 -7.49
N GLY A 145 -3.98 -17.02 -6.55
CA GLY A 145 -3.40 -16.72 -5.24
C GLY A 145 -1.98 -16.15 -5.32
N GLY A 146 -1.30 -16.33 -6.46
CA GLY A 146 -0.02 -15.72 -6.78
C GLY A 146 -0.05 -14.18 -6.81
N MET A 147 -1.22 -13.54 -6.95
CA MET A 147 -1.37 -12.08 -6.90
C MET A 147 -0.69 -11.45 -5.66
N GLY A 148 -0.71 -12.14 -4.52
CA GLY A 148 -0.02 -11.71 -3.29
C GLY A 148 1.48 -11.46 -3.47
N ILE A 149 2.16 -12.20 -4.36
CA ILE A 149 3.57 -11.98 -4.69
C ILE A 149 3.77 -10.70 -5.50
N SER A 150 2.93 -10.46 -6.50
CA SER A 150 3.00 -9.24 -7.32
C SER A 150 2.80 -7.99 -6.45
N VAL A 151 1.77 -8.00 -5.60
CA VAL A 151 1.51 -6.93 -4.62
C VAL A 151 2.68 -6.77 -3.64
N GLY A 152 3.15 -7.87 -3.06
CA GLY A 152 4.24 -7.86 -2.08
C GLY A 152 5.54 -7.28 -2.63
N LYS A 153 5.94 -7.65 -3.86
CA LYS A 153 7.15 -7.10 -4.50
C LYS A 153 7.03 -5.60 -4.75
N LEU A 154 5.90 -5.13 -5.28
CA LEU A 154 5.67 -3.70 -5.50
C LEU A 154 5.72 -2.90 -4.19
N ASN A 155 5.15 -3.43 -3.11
CA ASN A 155 5.24 -2.81 -1.79
C ASN A 155 6.70 -2.60 -1.35
N LEU A 156 7.58 -3.58 -1.61
CA LEU A 156 9.00 -3.46 -1.30
C LEU A 156 9.72 -2.47 -2.24
N TYR A 157 9.35 -2.38 -3.50
CA TYR A 157 9.90 -1.35 -4.41
C TYR A 157 9.51 0.06 -3.99
N VAL A 158 8.29 0.27 -3.51
CA VAL A 158 7.88 1.56 -2.96
C VAL A 158 8.62 1.84 -1.65
N ALA A 159 8.57 0.91 -0.69
CA ALA A 159 9.11 1.14 0.65
C ALA A 159 10.64 1.23 0.69
N GLY A 160 11.34 0.37 -0.06
CA GLY A 160 12.81 0.30 -0.08
C GLY A 160 13.46 0.97 -1.29
N GLY A 161 12.75 1.08 -2.42
CA GLY A 161 13.28 1.65 -3.67
C GLY A 161 12.77 3.05 -4.01
N GLY A 162 11.83 3.61 -3.23
CA GLY A 162 11.29 4.94 -3.47
C GLY A 162 10.43 5.08 -4.72
N VAL A 163 9.94 3.95 -5.27
CA VAL A 163 9.03 3.96 -6.43
C VAL A 163 7.71 4.64 -6.04
N ASN A 164 7.11 5.39 -6.98
CA ASN A 164 5.81 6.01 -6.75
C ASN A 164 4.73 4.92 -6.56
N PRO A 165 4.01 4.89 -5.41
CA PRO A 165 2.96 3.90 -5.18
C PRO A 165 1.83 3.96 -6.21
N HIS A 166 1.53 5.14 -6.78
CA HIS A 166 0.50 5.30 -7.83
C HIS A 166 0.98 4.84 -9.22
N GLY A 167 2.28 4.58 -9.37
CA GLY A 167 2.88 4.04 -10.60
C GLY A 167 3.08 2.53 -10.56
N CYS A 168 2.47 1.82 -9.61
CA CYS A 168 2.66 0.38 -9.42
C CYS A 168 1.41 -0.39 -9.89
N LEU A 169 1.60 -1.38 -10.76
CA LEU A 169 0.52 -2.26 -11.21
C LEU A 169 0.87 -3.74 -10.99
N PRO A 170 0.26 -4.42 -9.99
CA PRO A 170 0.40 -5.85 -9.85
C PRO A 170 -0.52 -6.56 -10.85
N VAL A 171 0.00 -7.62 -11.46
CA VAL A 171 -0.72 -8.43 -12.45
C VAL A 171 -0.61 -9.90 -12.10
N VAL A 172 -1.71 -10.63 -12.29
CA VAL A 172 -1.72 -12.10 -12.34
C VAL A 172 -2.27 -12.59 -13.67
N LEU A 173 -1.65 -13.64 -14.23
CA LEU A 173 -2.09 -14.34 -15.42
C LEU A 173 -2.71 -15.68 -14.98
N GLU A 174 -3.93 -16.00 -15.45
CA GLU A 174 -4.67 -17.24 -15.10
C GLU A 174 -5.22 -18.02 -16.32
#